data_AF-A0A1F3WR90-F1
#
_entry.id   AF-A0A1F3WR90-F1
#
_cell.length_a   1.000
_cell.length_b   1.000
_cell.length_c   1.000
_cell.angle_alpha   90.00
_cell.angle_beta   90.00
_cell.angle_gamma   90.00
#
_symmetry.space_group_name_H-M   'P 1'
#
loop_
_entity.id
_entity.type
_entity.pdbx_description
1 polymer ?
#
loop_
_entity_poly.entity_id
_entity_poly.type
_entity_poly.pdbx_seq_one_letter_code
_entity_poly.pdbx_strand_id
1 'polypeptide(L)'
;MRDCSNEPIEYVYMSMTDSELRFARRAIKRKKLFLALSITSVVVGLGLTLLYSWQYATQPGFAPGIHLVLVLLILLMARQNLRQYYYAKILEKLIA
;
A
#
# COMPACT_ATOMS: atom_id res chain seq x y z
N MET A 1 1.74 17.05 54.15
CA MET A 1 2.45 16.46 53.00
C MET A 1 1.45 15.56 52.30
N ARG A 2 0.86 15.97 51.16
CA ARG A 2 -0.09 15.13 50.41
C ARG A 2 0.74 14.20 49.52
N ASP A 3 0.61 12.91 49.75
CA ASP A 3 1.28 11.85 49.02
C ASP A 3 0.65 11.72 47.63
N CYS A 4 1.34 12.20 46.60
CA CYS A 4 0.91 12.16 45.19
C CYS A 4 1.37 10.87 44.48
N SER A 5 1.40 9.73 45.19
CA SER A 5 1.90 8.46 44.66
C SER A 5 0.80 7.51 44.16
N ASN A 6 -0.46 7.94 44.15
CA ASN A 6 -1.59 7.05 43.89
C ASN A 6 -2.61 7.65 42.89
N GLU A 7 -2.11 8.21 41.78
CA GLU A 7 -2.96 8.33 40.60
C GLU A 7 -2.99 6.95 39.93
N PRO A 8 -4.14 6.26 39.86
CA PRO A 8 -4.23 5.11 38.98
C PRO A 8 -3.94 5.65 37.58
N ILE A 9 -2.81 5.23 37.01
CA ILE A 9 -2.60 5.33 35.57
C ILE A 9 -3.67 4.42 34.98
N GLU A 10 -4.84 5.01 34.75
CA GLU A 10 -5.90 4.47 33.94
C GLU A 10 -5.26 4.31 32.56
N TYR A 11 -4.66 3.14 32.35
CA TYR A 11 -4.35 2.67 31.02
C TYR A 11 -5.70 2.66 30.32
N VAL A 12 -5.97 3.74 29.59
CA VAL A 12 -7.04 3.83 28.61
C VAL A 12 -6.69 2.77 27.57
N TYR A 13 -6.98 1.51 27.89
CA TYR A 13 -7.44 0.55 26.92
C TYR A 13 -8.72 1.16 26.39
N MET A 14 -8.57 2.06 25.42
CA MET A 14 -9.64 2.39 24.50
C MET A 14 -9.92 1.07 23.80
N SER A 15 -10.80 0.26 24.40
CA SER A 15 -11.45 -0.86 23.76
C SER A 15 -11.86 -0.35 22.38
N MET A 16 -11.28 -0.91 21.32
CA MET A 16 -11.54 -0.47 19.95
C MET A 16 -13.04 -0.27 19.80
N THR A 17 -13.44 0.96 19.48
CA THR A 17 -14.86 1.27 19.35
C THR A 17 -15.45 0.42 18.22
N ASP A 18 -16.72 -0.01 18.31
CA ASP A 18 -17.39 -0.82 17.28
C ASP A 18 -17.29 -0.21 15.86
N SER A 19 -17.15 1.12 15.79
CA SER A 19 -16.79 1.87 14.59
C SER A 19 -15.47 1.42 13.99
N GLU A 20 -14.38 1.46 14.78
CA GLU A 20 -13.03 1.11 14.33
C GLU A 20 -12.94 -0.36 13.90
N LEU A 21 -13.65 -1.24 14.59
CA LEU A 21 -13.70 -2.67 14.28
C LEU A 21 -14.45 -2.93 12.96
N ARG A 22 -15.52 -2.17 12.67
CA ARG A 22 -16.23 -2.21 11.37
C ARG A 22 -15.39 -1.62 10.23
N PHE A 23 -14.67 -0.53 10.48
CA PHE A 23 -13.74 0.05 9.51
C PHE A 23 -12.58 -0.90 9.20
N ALA A 24 -11.98 -1.51 10.23
CA ALA A 24 -10.91 -2.49 10.09
C ALA A 24 -11.38 -3.70 9.29
N ARG A 25 -12.52 -4.32 9.62
CA ARG A 25 -13.07 -5.45 8.85
C ARG A 25 -13.31 -5.10 7.38
N ARG A 26 -13.76 -3.87 7.09
CA ARG A 26 -14.01 -3.42 5.72
C ARG A 26 -12.72 -3.16 4.96
N ALA A 27 -11.69 -2.65 5.63
CA ALA A 27 -10.34 -2.51 5.08
C ALA A 27 -9.70 -3.88 4.78
N ILE A 28 -9.83 -4.83 5.71
CA ILE A 28 -9.33 -6.21 5.56
C ILE A 28 -9.98 -6.93 4.37
N LYS A 29 -11.30 -6.77 4.17
CA LYS A 29 -11.99 -7.34 2.99
C LYS A 29 -11.40 -6.87 1.66
N ARG A 30 -10.87 -5.65 1.60
CA ARG A 30 -10.29 -5.06 0.38
C ARG A 30 -8.81 -5.40 0.18
N LYS A 31 -8.16 -6.12 1.10
CA LYS A 31 -6.73 -6.49 0.99
C LYS A 31 -6.40 -7.22 -0.32
N LYS A 32 -7.28 -8.14 -0.77
CA LYS A 32 -7.07 -8.91 -2.00
C LYS A 32 -7.09 -8.02 -3.25
N LEU A 33 -7.88 -6.95 -3.25
CA LEU A 33 -7.93 -5.98 -4.35
C LEU A 33 -6.62 -5.19 -4.44
N PHE A 34 -6.06 -4.75 -3.31
CA PHE A 34 -4.77 -4.05 -3.30
C PHE A 34 -3.63 -4.92 -3.82
N LEU A 35 -3.63 -6.21 -3.47
CA LEU A 35 -2.65 -7.15 -3.99
C LEU A 35 -2.81 -7.37 -5.50
N ALA A 36 -4.05 -7.58 -5.97
CA ALA A 36 -4.33 -7.74 -7.39
C ALA A 36 -3.92 -6.50 -8.19
N LEU A 37 -4.27 -5.29 -7.72
CA LEU A 37 -3.86 -4.03 -8.35
C LEU A 37 -2.35 -3.88 -8.40
N SER A 38 -1.64 -4.23 -7.32
CA SER A 38 -0.18 -4.20 -7.29
C SER A 38 0.43 -5.12 -8.36
N ILE A 39 -0.03 -6.37 -8.43
CA ILE A 39 0.44 -7.35 -9.42
C ILE A 39 0.13 -6.86 -10.85
N THR A 40 -1.09 -6.40 -11.11
CA THR A 40 -1.48 -5.87 -12.42
C THR A 40 -0.60 -4.69 -12.83
N SER A 41 -0.33 -3.75 -11.93
CA SER A 41 0.56 -2.63 -12.20
C SER A 41 1.99 -3.07 -12.52
N VAL A 42 2.51 -4.10 -11.83
CA VAL A 42 3.84 -4.66 -12.15
C VAL A 42 3.85 -5.29 -13.55
N VAL A 43 2.82 -6.07 -13.90
CA VAL A 43 2.70 -6.69 -15.23
C VAL A 43 2.63 -5.63 -16.33
N VAL A 44 1.83 -4.59 -16.14
CA VAL A 44 1.73 -3.46 -17.08
C VAL A 44 3.06 -2.72 -17.19
N GLY A 45 3.73 -2.45 -16.06
CA GLY A 45 5.04 -1.81 -16.03
C GLY A 45 6.08 -2.60 -16.83
N LEU A 46 6.18 -3.91 -16.61
CA LEU A 46 7.10 -4.78 -17.34
C LEU A 46 6.78 -4.84 -18.84
N GLY A 47 5.51 -4.96 -19.20
CA GLY A 47 5.08 -4.97 -20.61
C GLY A 47 5.44 -3.67 -21.33
N LEU A 48 5.22 -2.52 -20.67
CA LEU A 48 5.62 -1.21 -21.19
C LEU A 48 7.13 -1.07 -21.30
N THR A 49 7.90 -1.54 -20.31
CA THR A 49 9.37 -1.53 -20.39
C THR A 49 9.85 -2.30 -21.61
N LEU A 50 9.35 -3.52 -21.84
CA LEU A 50 9.73 -4.32 -23.01
C LEU A 50 9.37 -3.63 -24.34
N LEU A 51 8.15 -3.09 -24.44
CA LEU A 51 7.69 -2.35 -25.62
C LEU A 51 8.55 -1.11 -25.90
N TYR A 52 8.84 -0.32 -24.88
CA TYR A 52 9.63 0.90 -25.04
C TYR A 52 11.11 0.61 -25.30
N SER A 53 11.67 -0.44 -24.71
CA SER A 53 13.03 -0.89 -25.04
C SER A 53 13.13 -1.35 -26.51
N TRP A 54 12.11 -2.05 -27.01
CA TRP A 54 12.04 -2.43 -28.43
C TRP A 54 11.92 -1.20 -29.36
N GLN A 55 11.05 -0.25 -29.01
CA GLN A 55 10.90 1.01 -29.76
C GLN A 55 12.18 1.83 -29.77
N TYR A 56 12.87 1.93 -28.64
CA TYR A 56 14.15 2.63 -28.54
C TYR A 56 15.23 2.01 -29.44
N ALA A 57 15.27 0.67 -29.54
CA ALA A 57 16.22 -0.02 -30.42
C ALA A 57 15.88 0.14 -31.92
N THR A 58 14.60 0.31 -32.26
CA THR A 58 14.14 0.34 -33.66
C THR A 58 14.02 1.77 -34.21
N GLN A 59 13.79 2.77 -33.36
CA GLN A 59 13.51 4.15 -33.77
C GLN A 59 14.54 5.14 -33.22
N PRO A 60 15.34 5.79 -34.10
CA PRO A 60 16.41 6.70 -33.66
C PRO A 60 15.92 8.04 -33.09
N GLY A 61 14.63 8.36 -33.18
CA GLY A 61 14.01 9.57 -32.62
C GLY A 61 13.21 9.36 -31.33
N PHE A 62 13.23 8.16 -30.76
CA PHE A 62 12.43 7.85 -29.57
C PHE A 62 13.03 8.51 -28.33
N ALA A 63 12.24 9.34 -27.63
CA ALA A 63 12.66 10.03 -26.41
C ALA A 63 12.28 9.20 -25.16
N PRO A 64 13.19 8.39 -24.59
CA PRO A 64 12.83 7.45 -23.53
C PRO A 64 12.42 8.12 -22.21
N GLY A 65 12.76 9.39 -22.00
CA GLY A 65 12.60 10.09 -20.71
C GLY A 65 11.17 10.04 -20.16
N ILE A 66 10.17 10.48 -20.92
CA ILE A 66 8.76 10.53 -20.47
C ILE A 66 8.22 9.11 -20.23
N HIS A 67 8.59 8.16 -21.09
CA HIS A 67 8.17 6.77 -20.99
C HIS A 67 8.73 6.06 -19.76
N LEU A 68 9.98 6.38 -19.38
CA LEU A 68 10.61 5.88 -18.16
C LEU A 68 9.88 6.41 -16.91
N VAL A 69 9.52 7.71 -16.91
CA VAL A 69 8.76 8.33 -15.81
C VAL A 69 7.37 7.66 -15.67
N LEU A 70 6.69 7.39 -16.78
CA LEU A 70 5.40 6.67 -16.77
C LEU A 70 5.54 5.27 -16.15
N VAL A 71 6.53 4.49 -16.56
CA VAL A 71 6.80 3.16 -15.99
C VAL A 71 7.10 3.28 -14.50
N LEU A 72 7.94 4.22 -14.09
CA LEU A 72 8.26 4.46 -12.68
C LEU A 72 7.02 4.82 -11.86
N LEU A 73 6.14 5.69 -12.37
CA LEU A 73 4.88 6.04 -11.70
C LEU A 73 3.99 4.81 -11.49
N ILE A 74 3.86 3.96 -12.50
CA ILE A 74 3.08 2.72 -12.41
C ILE A 74 3.67 1.78 -11.34
N LEU A 75 5.00 1.62 -11.31
CA LEU A 75 5.67 0.78 -10.32
C LEU A 75 5.59 1.37 -8.90
N LEU A 76 5.66 2.69 -8.76
CA LEU A 76 5.49 3.38 -7.48
C LEU A 76 4.05 3.21 -6.95
N MET A 77 3.05 3.32 -7.82
CA MET A 77 1.65 3.01 -7.50
C MET A 77 1.50 1.55 -7.04
N ALA A 78 2.16 0.60 -7.72
CA ALA A 78 2.17 -0.80 -7.33
C ALA A 78 2.73 -0.99 -5.90
N ARG A 79 3.81 -0.27 -5.56
CA ARG A 79 4.44 -0.30 -4.23
C ARG A 79 3.56 0.33 -3.16
N GLN A 80 2.84 1.40 -3.49
CA GLN A 80 1.87 2.02 -2.57
C GLN A 80 0.72 1.05 -2.26
N ASN A 81 0.17 0.40 -3.29
CA ASN A 81 -0.87 -0.63 -3.13
C ASN A 81 -0.36 -1.80 -2.27
N LEU A 82 0.90 -2.23 -2.47
CA LEU A 82 1.51 -3.30 -1.66
C LEU A 82 1.67 -2.91 -0.18
N ARG A 83 2.08 -1.66 0.11
CA ARG A 83 2.14 -1.17 1.50
C ARG A 83 0.77 -1.20 2.18
N GLN A 84 -0.28 -0.76 1.50
CA GLN A 84 -1.64 -0.82 2.04
C GLN A 84 -2.09 -2.27 2.31
N TYR A 85 -1.71 -3.21 1.44
CA TYR A 85 -1.92 -4.64 1.69
C TYR A 85 -1.21 -5.12 2.97
N TYR A 86 0.07 -4.77 3.16
CA TYR A 86 0.82 -5.15 4.35
C TYR A 86 0.21 -4.56 5.62
N TYR A 87 -0.17 -3.28 5.62
CA TYR A 87 -0.86 -2.67 6.77
C TYR A 87 -2.18 -3.36 7.08
N ALA A 88 -3.01 -3.65 6.07
CA ALA A 88 -4.26 -4.37 6.26
C ALA A 88 -4.05 -5.80 6.79
N LYS A 89 -2.97 -6.48 6.37
CA LYS A 89 -2.60 -7.82 6.84
C LYS A 89 -2.11 -7.82 8.29
N ILE A 90 -1.33 -6.81 8.69
CA ILE A 90 -0.90 -6.64 10.09
C ILE A 90 -2.11 -6.34 10.96
N LEU A 91 -2.99 -5.44 10.52
CA LEU A 91 -4.23 -5.09 11.23
C LEU A 91 -5.15 -6.31 11.40
N GLU A 92 -5.26 -7.16 10.39
CA GLU A 92 -5.99 -8.43 10.49
C GLU A 92 -5.41 -9.34 11.57
N LYS A 93 -4.09 -9.50 11.64
CA LYS A 93 -3.43 -10.32 12.68
C LYS A 93 -3.56 -9.78 14.10
N LEU A 94 -3.80 -8.48 14.26
CA LEU A 94 -3.95 -7.83 15.57
C LEU A 94 -5.39 -7.89 16.09
N ILE A 95 -6.38 -8.01 15.19
CA ILE A 95 -7.81 -7.95 15.51
C ILE A 95 -8.49 -9.33 15.42
N ALA A 96 -7.98 -10.24 14.59
CA ALA A 96 -8.51 -11.58 14.36
C ALA A 96 -7.53 -12.66 14.84
#